data_AF-A0A0E3QPK3-F1
#
_entry.id   AF-A0A0E3QPK3-F1
#
_cell.length_a   1.000
_cell.length_b   1.000
_cell.length_c   1.000
_cell.angle_alpha   90.00
_cell.angle_beta   90.00
_cell.angle_gamma   90.00
#
_symmetry.space_group_name_H-M   'P 1'
#
loop_
_entity.id
_entity.type
_entity.pdbx_description
1 polymer ?
#
loop_
_entity_poly.entity_id
_entity_poly.type
_entity_poly.pdbx_seq_one_letter_code
_entity_poly.pdbx_strand_id
1 'polypeptide(L)'
;MGIKNAAIHNYYPKKEDLVAALLEDSRKNLAANIAQIVDSGGSARDQLQYYFDYALKEFDEGKRICPPGSVILDFEELPEKVKKQNLLLMDDILTWISRVLKVGLEQGEFNFSGSTEARAELVAEALMGARQFSSIRGRKTLVRSISLIKSDLGWKD
;
A
#
# COMPACT_ATOMS: atom_id res chain seq x y z
N MET A 1 -15.28 -16.43 6.87
CA MET A 1 -16.55 -15.86 7.40
C MET A 1 -17.53 -15.76 6.24
N GLY A 2 -18.66 -16.45 6.33
CA GLY A 2 -19.66 -16.54 5.25
C GLY A 2 -20.67 -15.40 5.34
N ILE A 3 -20.42 -14.33 4.59
CA ILE A 3 -21.44 -13.31 4.34
C ILE A 3 -22.35 -13.84 3.23
N LYS A 4 -23.63 -14.04 3.52
CA LYS A 4 -24.62 -14.47 2.51
C LYS A 4 -24.74 -13.39 1.43
N ASN A 5 -24.67 -13.76 0.16
CA ASN A 5 -24.79 -12.87 -1.01
C ASN A 5 -25.95 -11.86 -0.94
N ALA A 6 -27.06 -12.22 -0.29
CA ALA A 6 -28.21 -11.34 -0.10
C ALA A 6 -27.92 -10.13 0.82
N ALA A 7 -27.02 -10.26 1.79
CA ALA A 7 -26.63 -9.15 2.65
C ALA A 7 -25.75 -8.14 1.90
N ILE A 8 -24.86 -8.60 1.02
CA ILE A 8 -23.98 -7.73 0.23
C ILE A 8 -24.80 -6.86 -0.73
N HIS A 9 -25.82 -7.42 -1.40
CA HIS A 9 -26.70 -6.66 -2.30
C HIS A 9 -27.56 -5.60 -1.59
N ASN A 10 -27.93 -5.80 -0.32
CA ASN A 10 -28.70 -4.82 0.44
C ASN A 10 -27.86 -3.59 0.84
N TYR A 11 -26.56 -3.76 1.09
CA TYR A 11 -25.65 -2.65 1.42
C TYR A 11 -25.00 -2.03 0.18
N TYR A 12 -24.79 -2.82 -0.88
CA TYR A 12 -24.16 -2.39 -2.13
C TYR A 12 -25.03 -2.84 -3.32
N PRO A 13 -26.04 -2.04 -3.69
CA PRO A 13 -26.97 -2.39 -4.77
C PRO A 13 -26.25 -2.58 -6.11
N LYS A 14 -25.06 -1.97 -6.30
CA LYS A 14 -24.18 -2.21 -7.46
C LYS A 14 -22.80 -2.71 -7.01
N LYS A 15 -22.21 -3.62 -7.79
CA LYS A 15 -20.83 -4.15 -7.59
C LYS A 15 -19.79 -3.04 -7.41
N GLU A 16 -19.99 -1.93 -8.12
CA GLU A 16 -19.14 -0.74 -8.08
C GLU A 16 -19.19 -0.01 -6.74
N ASP A 17 -20.34 -0.02 -6.05
CA ASP A 17 -20.47 0.58 -4.70
C ASP A 17 -19.65 -0.22 -3.69
N LEU A 18 -19.65 -1.55 -3.83
CA LEU A 18 -18.82 -2.45 -3.02
C LEU A 18 -17.33 -2.18 -3.26
N VAL A 19 -16.89 -2.08 -4.51
CA VAL A 19 -15.47 -1.81 -4.83
C VAL A 19 -15.04 -0.45 -4.26
N ALA A 20 -15.85 0.59 -4.44
CA ALA A 20 -15.55 1.91 -3.87
C ALA A 20 -15.45 1.89 -2.35
N ALA A 21 -16.35 1.17 -1.67
CA ALA A 21 -16.31 1.02 -0.22
C ALA A 21 -15.11 0.19 0.27
N LEU A 22 -14.69 -0.84 -0.47
CA LEU A 22 -13.50 -1.61 -0.14
C LEU A 22 -12.21 -0.78 -0.25
N LEU A 23 -12.13 0.11 -1.25
CA LEU A 23 -11.02 1.06 -1.39
C LEU A 23 -11.01 2.08 -0.25
N GLU A 24 -12.19 2.61 0.11
CA GLU A 24 -12.32 3.54 1.24
C GLU A 24 -11.95 2.88 2.58
N ASP A 25 -12.39 1.64 2.82
CA ASP A 25 -12.04 0.87 4.02
C ASP A 25 -10.54 0.57 4.08
N SER A 26 -9.93 0.20 2.95
CA SER A 26 -8.48 0.01 2.83
C SER A 26 -7.71 1.29 3.21
N ARG A 27 -8.19 2.46 2.75
CA ARG A 27 -7.61 3.77 3.07
C ARG A 27 -7.70 4.08 4.57
N LYS A 28 -8.87 3.85 5.18
CA LYS A 28 -9.10 4.04 6.62
C LYS A 28 -8.23 3.12 7.46
N ASN A 29 -8.14 1.84 7.09
CA ASN A 29 -7.31 0.86 7.78
C ASN A 29 -5.82 1.21 7.70
N LEU A 30 -5.34 1.62 6.52
CA LEU A 30 -3.96 2.07 6.38
C LEU A 30 -3.67 3.26 7.31
N ALA A 31 -4.51 4.30 7.26
CA ALA A 31 -4.36 5.49 8.09
C ALA A 31 -4.37 5.18 9.60
N ALA A 32 -5.29 4.32 10.06
CA ALA A 32 -5.41 3.94 11.46
C ALA A 32 -4.17 3.18 11.97
N ASN A 33 -3.66 2.22 11.19
CA ASN A 33 -2.47 1.46 11.58
C ASN A 33 -1.21 2.34 11.61
N ILE A 34 -1.08 3.27 10.65
CA ILE A 34 0.01 4.25 10.64
C ILE A 34 -0.04 5.11 11.90
N ALA A 35 -1.22 5.67 12.22
CA ALA A 35 -1.39 6.49 13.41
C ALA A 35 -1.00 5.71 14.68
N GLN A 36 -1.39 4.44 14.79
CA GLN A 36 -1.02 3.60 15.92
C GLN A 36 0.51 3.42 16.07
N ILE A 37 1.24 3.23 14.97
CA ILE A 37 2.71 3.09 15.00
C ILE A 37 3.34 4.39 15.48
N VAL A 38 2.89 5.54 14.95
CA VAL A 38 3.38 6.86 15.35
C VAL A 38 3.10 7.10 16.85
N ASP A 39 1.88 6.84 17.30
CA ASP A 39 1.46 7.03 18.70
C ASP A 39 2.24 6.12 19.66
N SER A 40 2.68 4.95 19.19
CA SER A 40 3.55 4.04 19.95
C SER A 40 5.02 4.46 20.01
N GLY A 41 5.39 5.59 19.37
CA GLY A 41 6.76 6.07 19.30
C GLY A 41 7.61 5.37 18.24
N GLY A 42 6.98 4.74 17.25
CA GLY A 42 7.68 4.05 16.15
C GLY A 42 8.50 5.00 15.28
N SER A 43 9.70 4.57 14.90
CA SER A 43 10.61 5.28 14.02
C SER A 43 10.08 5.40 12.57
N ALA A 44 10.75 6.19 11.73
CA ALA A 44 10.43 6.23 10.30
C ALA A 44 10.63 4.84 9.65
N ARG A 45 11.66 4.11 10.08
CA ARG A 45 11.88 2.70 9.70
C ARG A 45 10.73 1.80 10.12
N ASP A 46 10.24 1.90 11.36
CA ASP A 46 9.14 1.05 11.84
C ASP A 46 7.86 1.26 11.01
N GLN A 47 7.55 2.51 10.68
CA GLN A 47 6.41 2.85 9.84
C GLN A 47 6.52 2.27 8.43
N LEU A 48 7.68 2.42 7.78
CA LEU A 48 7.87 1.87 6.44
C LEU A 48 8.00 0.34 6.44
N GLN A 49 8.57 -0.23 7.51
CA GLN A 49 8.65 -1.67 7.75
C GLN A 49 7.25 -2.28 7.84
N TYR A 50 6.34 -1.64 8.57
CA TYR A 50 4.95 -2.08 8.64
C TYR A 50 4.30 -2.21 7.26
N TYR A 51 4.57 -1.27 6.34
CA TYR A 51 4.00 -1.34 4.99
C TYR A 51 4.52 -2.54 4.19
N PHE A 52 5.79 -2.90 4.34
CA PHE A 52 6.34 -4.11 3.75
C PHE A 52 5.79 -5.38 4.39
N ASP A 53 5.68 -5.41 5.72
CA ASP A 53 5.13 -6.55 6.45
C ASP A 53 3.64 -6.76 6.15
N TYR A 54 2.89 -5.67 5.99
CA TYR A 54 1.51 -5.71 5.53
C TYR A 54 1.40 -6.37 4.16
N ALA A 55 2.27 -6.00 3.20
CA ALA A 55 2.29 -6.63 1.89
C ALA A 55 2.64 -8.14 1.95
N LEU A 56 3.57 -8.53 2.82
CA LEU A 56 3.94 -9.93 3.03
C LEU A 56 2.81 -10.73 3.69
N LYS A 57 2.18 -10.17 4.73
CA LYS A 57 1.04 -10.78 5.41
C LYS A 57 -0.13 -11.00 4.45
N GLU A 58 -0.50 -9.99 3.68
CA GLU A 58 -1.56 -10.10 2.68
C GLU A 58 -1.22 -11.15 1.62
N PHE A 59 0.04 -11.26 1.20
CA PHE A 59 0.49 -12.33 0.33
C PHE A 59 0.24 -13.72 0.94
N ASP A 60 0.63 -13.90 2.21
CA ASP A 60 0.50 -15.16 2.95
C ASP A 60 -0.97 -15.54 3.20
N GLU A 61 -1.86 -14.55 3.34
CA GLU A 61 -3.32 -14.72 3.41
C GLU A 61 -3.99 -14.94 2.04
N GLY A 62 -3.22 -14.98 0.94
CA GLY A 62 -3.73 -15.18 -0.42
C GLY A 62 -4.22 -13.92 -1.12
N LYS A 63 -4.15 -12.74 -0.49
CA LYS A 63 -4.47 -11.42 -1.05
C LYS A 63 -3.24 -10.82 -1.74
N ARG A 64 -2.78 -11.52 -2.78
CA ARG A 64 -1.47 -11.29 -3.42
C ARG A 64 -1.39 -9.98 -4.22
N ILE A 65 -2.53 -9.40 -4.61
CA ILE A 65 -2.63 -8.14 -5.35
C ILE A 65 -3.24 -7.09 -4.40
N CYS A 66 -2.66 -5.88 -4.36
CA CYS A 66 -3.21 -4.80 -3.55
C CYS A 66 -4.49 -4.21 -4.18
N PRO A 67 -5.38 -3.57 -3.40
CA PRO A 67 -6.60 -2.98 -3.94
C PRO A 67 -6.36 -2.02 -5.12
N PRO A 68 -5.38 -1.09 -5.08
CA PRO A 68 -5.10 -0.25 -6.24
C PRO A 68 -4.64 -1.03 -7.48
N GLY A 69 -3.75 -2.02 -7.29
CA GLY A 69 -3.26 -2.86 -8.38
C GLY A 69 -4.34 -3.76 -8.99
N SER A 70 -5.40 -4.09 -8.24
CA SER A 70 -6.48 -4.95 -8.73
C SER A 70 -7.40 -4.29 -9.75
N VAL A 71 -7.42 -2.95 -9.80
CA VAL A 71 -8.30 -2.17 -10.69
C VAL A 71 -7.52 -1.34 -11.72
N ILE A 72 -6.18 -1.35 -11.67
CA ILE A 72 -5.34 -0.46 -12.48
C ILE A 72 -5.40 -0.75 -13.99
N LEU A 73 -5.59 -2.03 -14.37
CA LEU A 73 -5.63 -2.43 -15.79
C LEU A 73 -6.92 -1.95 -16.49
N ASP A 74 -8.00 -1.85 -15.74
CA ASP A 74 -9.31 -1.44 -16.24
C ASP A 74 -9.61 0.03 -15.90
N PHE A 75 -8.61 0.80 -15.44
CA PHE A 75 -8.81 2.09 -14.78
C PHE A 75 -9.70 3.05 -15.58
N GLU A 76 -9.47 3.16 -16.89
CA GLU A 76 -10.23 4.04 -17.79
C GLU A 76 -11.71 3.66 -17.90
N GLU A 77 -12.02 2.36 -17.79
CA GLU A 77 -13.36 1.80 -17.90
C GLU A 77 -14.12 1.79 -16.56
N LEU A 78 -13.44 2.10 -15.46
CA LEU A 78 -14.06 2.13 -14.13
C LEU A 78 -15.08 3.27 -14.02
N PRO A 79 -16.16 3.08 -13.23
CA PRO A 79 -17.03 4.17 -12.84
C PRO A 79 -16.24 5.27 -12.10
N GLU A 80 -16.60 6.54 -12.33
CA GLU A 80 -15.90 7.70 -11.77
C GLU A 80 -15.74 7.65 -10.24
N LYS A 81 -16.73 7.09 -9.52
CA LYS A 81 -16.62 6.92 -8.06
C LYS A 81 -15.48 5.98 -7.66
N VAL A 82 -15.24 4.92 -8.42
CA VAL A 82 -14.17 3.94 -8.15
C VAL A 82 -12.83 4.56 -8.51
N LYS A 83 -12.73 5.22 -9.67
CA LYS A 83 -11.52 5.99 -10.06
C LYS A 83 -11.12 6.98 -8.96
N LYS A 84 -12.08 7.78 -8.49
CA LYS A 84 -11.85 8.75 -7.42
C LYS A 84 -11.33 8.11 -6.14
N GLN A 85 -11.95 7.03 -5.65
CA GLN A 85 -11.48 6.35 -4.43
C GLN A 85 -10.09 5.72 -4.62
N ASN A 86 -9.80 5.21 -5.82
CA ASN A 86 -8.50 4.64 -6.11
C ASN A 86 -7.39 5.71 -6.13
N LEU A 87 -7.65 6.86 -6.77
CA LEU A 87 -6.73 7.99 -6.78
C LEU A 87 -6.47 8.52 -5.35
N LEU A 88 -7.53 8.72 -4.56
CA LEU A 88 -7.38 9.14 -3.16
C LEU A 88 -6.51 8.18 -2.33
N LEU A 89 -6.69 6.88 -2.51
CA LEU A 89 -5.86 5.89 -1.82
C LEU A 89 -4.40 5.93 -2.28
N MET A 90 -4.14 6.10 -3.57
CA MET A 90 -2.78 6.23 -4.10
C MET A 90 -2.10 7.52 -3.59
N ASP A 91 -2.80 8.65 -3.64
CA ASP A 91 -2.30 9.94 -3.16
C ASP A 91 -1.98 9.90 -1.66
N ASP A 92 -2.85 9.26 -0.85
CA ASP A 92 -2.63 9.08 0.59
C ASP A 92 -1.39 8.22 0.86
N ILE A 93 -1.19 7.13 0.10
CA ILE A 93 0.01 6.28 0.22
C ILE A 93 1.27 7.07 -0.13
N LEU A 94 1.28 7.79 -1.25
CA LEU A 94 2.44 8.57 -1.69
C LEU A 94 2.79 9.69 -0.71
N THR A 95 1.77 10.44 -0.27
CA THR A 95 1.93 11.51 0.72
C THR A 95 2.50 10.96 2.03
N TRP A 96 1.98 9.82 2.48
CA TRP A 96 2.47 9.17 3.69
C TRP A 96 3.92 8.69 3.55
N ILE A 97 4.26 7.94 2.49
CA ILE A 97 5.63 7.46 2.28
C ILE A 97 6.60 8.65 2.18
N SER A 98 6.25 9.70 1.43
CA SER A 98 7.10 10.89 1.31
C SER A 98 7.38 11.50 2.69
N ARG A 99 6.37 11.61 3.54
CA ARG A 99 6.51 12.14 4.91
C ARG A 99 7.39 11.25 5.78
N VAL A 100 7.23 9.93 5.72
CA VAL A 100 8.08 8.96 6.43
C VAL A 100 9.54 9.07 5.97
N LEU A 101 9.76 9.12 4.66
CA LEU A 101 11.10 9.24 4.08
C LEU A 101 11.78 10.55 4.50
N LYS A 102 11.03 11.66 4.53
CA LYS A 102 11.53 12.96 5.01
C LYS A 102 11.98 12.89 6.47
N VAL A 103 11.13 12.38 7.35
CA VAL A 103 11.46 12.22 8.77
C VAL A 103 12.68 11.31 8.95
N GLY A 104 12.74 10.20 8.22
CA GLY A 104 13.88 9.27 8.31
C GLY A 104 15.19 9.86 7.77
N LEU A 105 15.16 10.75 6.77
CA LEU A 105 16.35 11.50 6.35
C LEU A 105 16.80 12.48 7.43
N GLU A 106 15.88 13.24 8.03
CA GLU A 106 16.17 14.19 9.11
C GLU A 106 16.75 13.48 10.35
N GLN A 107 16.33 12.24 10.62
CA GLN A 107 16.80 11.41 11.73
C GLN A 107 18.01 10.53 11.37
N GLY A 108 18.46 10.54 10.12
CA GLY A 108 19.60 9.75 9.64
C GLY A 108 19.34 8.24 9.51
N GLU A 109 18.08 7.82 9.57
CA GLU A 109 17.63 6.43 9.41
C GLU A 109 17.68 5.96 7.95
N PHE A 110 17.50 6.89 7.01
CA PHE A 110 17.64 6.67 5.58
C PHE A 110 18.79 7.49 5.00
N ASN A 111 19.32 7.06 3.86
CA ASN A 111 20.37 7.78 3.15
C ASN A 111 20.25 7.57 1.64
N PHE A 112 19.52 8.48 0.99
CA PHE A 112 19.34 8.51 -0.46
C PHE A 112 19.38 9.95 -0.97
N SER A 113 19.54 10.11 -2.28
CA SER A 113 19.51 11.41 -2.95
C SER A 113 18.18 11.64 -3.69
N GLY A 114 17.91 12.90 -4.03
CA GLY A 114 16.66 13.30 -4.70
C GLY A 114 15.55 13.68 -3.72
N SER A 115 14.37 13.98 -4.25
CA SER A 115 13.22 14.38 -3.44
C SER A 115 12.56 13.19 -2.76
N THR A 116 11.95 13.44 -1.60
CA THR A 116 11.18 12.44 -0.85
C THR A 116 9.93 12.01 -1.61
N GLU A 117 9.35 12.91 -2.42
CA GLU A 117 8.20 12.65 -3.27
C GLU A 117 8.54 11.65 -4.38
N ALA A 118 9.62 11.90 -5.15
CA ALA A 118 10.04 10.99 -6.21
C ALA A 118 10.48 9.64 -5.65
N ARG A 119 11.09 9.63 -4.45
CA ARG A 119 11.46 8.38 -3.78
C ARG A 119 10.24 7.62 -3.27
N ALA A 120 9.19 8.32 -2.84
CA ALA A 120 7.93 7.71 -2.43
C ALA A 120 7.22 7.03 -3.61
N GLU A 121 7.19 7.67 -4.77
CA GLU A 121 6.70 7.08 -6.03
C GLU A 121 7.45 5.78 -6.34
N LEU A 122 8.79 5.83 -6.37
CA LEU A 122 9.62 4.66 -6.65
C LEU A 122 9.34 3.50 -5.68
N VAL A 123 9.22 3.78 -4.38
CA VAL A 123 8.93 2.76 -3.35
C VAL A 123 7.54 2.14 -3.57
N ALA A 124 6.52 2.98 -3.81
CA ALA A 124 5.15 2.54 -4.02
C ALA A 124 5.02 1.70 -5.31
N GLU A 125 5.57 2.18 -6.41
CA GLU A 125 5.60 1.49 -7.70
C GLU A 125 6.35 0.17 -7.63
N ALA A 126 7.55 0.17 -7.04
CA ALA A 126 8.36 -1.03 -6.91
C ALA A 126 7.66 -2.10 -6.05
N LEU A 127 7.02 -1.70 -4.95
CA LEU A 127 6.29 -2.65 -4.11
C LEU A 127 5.02 -3.16 -4.82
N MET A 128 4.26 -2.28 -5.49
CA MET A 128 3.07 -2.67 -6.24
C MET A 128 3.41 -3.67 -7.35
N GLY A 129 4.45 -3.37 -8.14
CA GLY A 129 4.97 -4.28 -9.17
C GLY A 129 5.47 -5.59 -8.57
N ALA A 130 6.21 -5.53 -7.46
CA ALA A 130 6.69 -6.74 -6.77
C ALA A 130 5.54 -7.63 -6.30
N ARG A 131 4.45 -7.06 -5.76
CA ARG A 131 3.24 -7.81 -5.40
C ARG A 131 2.64 -8.50 -6.61
N GLN A 132 2.46 -7.78 -7.72
CA GLN A 132 1.94 -8.35 -8.97
C GLN A 132 2.81 -9.51 -9.48
N PHE A 133 4.12 -9.32 -9.60
CA PHE A 133 5.04 -10.38 -10.04
C PHE A 133 5.09 -11.56 -9.07
N SER A 134 5.04 -11.31 -7.76
CA SER A 134 5.05 -12.36 -6.75
C SER A 134 3.80 -13.24 -6.79
N SER A 135 2.66 -12.73 -7.29
CA SER A 135 1.45 -13.52 -7.46
C SER A 135 1.66 -14.74 -8.38
N ILE A 136 2.61 -14.63 -9.32
CA ILE A 136 3.02 -15.65 -10.28
C ILE A 136 4.29 -16.36 -9.81
N ARG A 137 5.30 -15.59 -9.37
CA ARG A 137 6.66 -16.08 -9.08
C ARG A 137 6.86 -16.55 -7.64
N GLY A 138 5.88 -16.32 -6.78
CA GLY A 138 5.88 -16.68 -5.36
C GLY A 138 6.48 -15.63 -4.44
N ARG A 139 6.30 -15.85 -3.13
CA ARG A 139 6.67 -14.95 -2.02
C ARG A 139 8.12 -14.48 -2.05
N LYS A 140 9.04 -15.35 -2.49
CA LYS A 140 10.49 -15.04 -2.56
C LYS A 140 10.77 -13.82 -3.43
N THR A 141 9.96 -13.57 -4.47
CA THR A 141 10.07 -12.37 -5.30
C THR A 141 9.74 -11.12 -4.49
N LEU A 142 8.65 -11.12 -3.73
CA LEU A 142 8.25 -9.97 -2.90
C LEU A 142 9.30 -9.66 -1.84
N VAL A 143 9.80 -10.69 -1.13
CA VAL A 143 10.86 -10.54 -0.12
C VAL A 143 12.12 -9.92 -0.73
N ARG A 144 12.54 -10.40 -1.92
CA ARG A 144 13.71 -9.86 -2.61
C ARG A 144 13.51 -8.39 -3.01
N SER A 145 12.36 -8.05 -3.56
CA SER A 145 12.05 -6.66 -3.92
C SER A 145 12.05 -5.74 -2.71
N ILE A 146 11.46 -6.16 -1.59
CA ILE A 146 11.51 -5.39 -0.32
C ILE A 146 12.96 -5.17 0.11
N SER A 147 13.80 -6.21 0.07
CA SER A 147 15.22 -6.08 0.41
C SER A 147 15.96 -5.09 -0.49
N LEU A 148 15.65 -5.06 -1.80
CA LEU A 148 16.24 -4.11 -2.75
C LEU A 148 15.75 -2.69 -2.52
N ILE A 149 14.46 -2.50 -2.24
CA ILE A 149 13.89 -1.19 -1.89
C ILE A 149 14.59 -0.63 -0.65
N LYS A 150 14.75 -1.44 0.41
CA LYS A 150 15.49 -1.02 1.61
C LYS A 150 16.92 -0.62 1.30
N SER A 151 17.62 -1.41 0.48
CA SER A 151 18.98 -1.09 0.04
C SER A 151 19.05 0.24 -0.71
N ASP A 152 18.08 0.54 -1.58
CA ASP A 152 18.01 1.80 -2.34
C ASP A 152 17.77 3.01 -1.43
N LEU A 153 16.99 2.83 -0.37
CA LEU A 153 16.76 3.87 0.64
C LEU A 153 17.96 4.11 1.57
N GLY A 154 19.06 3.38 1.39
CA GLY A 154 20.21 3.42 2.30
C GLY A 154 19.79 3.08 3.73
N TRP A 155 18.87 2.12 3.88
CA TRP A 155 18.32 1.69 5.16
C TRP A 155 19.46 1.25 6.08
N LYS A 156 19.73 2.03 7.13
CA LYS A 156 20.73 1.70 8.13
C LYS A 156 20.08 0.83 9.20
N ASP A 157 20.79 -0.17 9.69
CA ASP A 157 20.38 -0.99 10.84
C ASP A 157 20.70 -0.28 12.15
#